data_AF-N9HN76-F1
#
_entry.id   AF-N9HN76-F1
#
_cell.length_a   1.000
_cell.length_b   1.000
_cell.length_c   1.000
_cell.angle_alpha   90.00
_cell.angle_beta   90.00
_cell.angle_gamma   90.00
#
_symmetry.space_group_name_H-M   'P 1'
#
loop_
_entity.id
_entity.type
_entity.pdbx_description
1 polymer ?
#
loop_
_entity_poly.entity_id
_entity_poly.type
_entity_poly.pdbx_seq_one_letter_code
_entity_poly.pdbx_strand_id
1 'polypeptide(L)'
;MTLQHIEAQKAARYVGNYSEKQAQRRALDEMLKGYKGKITELPGPNFKPRPVHHHCEDPNEFCGLIKLSRIKNWFNAGTKNLSRRKMILKFVDMTEDQVLYITLPSNEQSLSNREYRNIMNAMPLVEAEEQRLLSDMTRPLLDRQPAVHQSAFDFGDVS
;
A
#
# COMPACT_ATOMS: atom_id res chain seq x y z
N MET A 1 11.79 -37.84 -9.51
CA MET A 1 10.38 -38.28 -9.37
C MET A 1 9.66 -37.96 -10.66
N THR A 2 9.01 -38.94 -11.30
CA THR A 2 8.29 -38.77 -12.57
C THR A 2 6.84 -38.33 -12.33
N LEU A 3 6.27 -37.57 -13.27
CA LEU A 3 4.89 -37.04 -13.20
C LEU A 3 3.83 -38.13 -12.92
N GLN A 4 4.02 -39.32 -13.49
CA GLN A 4 3.14 -40.48 -13.27
C GLN A 4 3.09 -40.95 -11.80
N HIS A 5 4.20 -40.78 -11.05
CA HIS A 5 4.26 -41.16 -9.65
C HIS A 5 3.46 -40.21 -8.75
N ILE A 6 3.37 -38.93 -9.14
CA ILE A 6 2.61 -37.90 -8.43
C ILE A 6 1.10 -38.07 -8.67
N GLU A 7 0.70 -38.43 -9.90
CA GLU A 7 -0.70 -38.69 -10.24
C GLU A 7 -1.24 -39.97 -9.58
N ALA A 8 -0.44 -41.04 -9.52
CA ALA A 8 -0.80 -42.27 -8.83
C ALA A 8 -0.99 -42.05 -7.31
N GLN A 9 -0.13 -41.24 -6.67
CA GLN A 9 -0.30 -40.86 -5.26
C GLN A 9 -1.52 -39.97 -5.03
N LYS A 10 -1.88 -39.09 -5.97
CA LYS A 10 -3.12 -38.31 -5.89
C LYS A 10 -4.35 -39.21 -5.98
N ALA A 11 -4.38 -40.16 -6.93
CA ALA A 11 -5.49 -41.09 -7.09
C ALA A 11 -5.70 -41.96 -5.84
N ALA A 12 -4.61 -42.48 -5.24
CA ALA A 12 -4.68 -43.31 -4.05
C ALA A 12 -5.31 -42.61 -2.82
N ARG A 13 -5.15 -41.29 -2.68
CA ARG A 13 -5.78 -40.50 -1.58
C ARG A 13 -7.30 -40.37 -1.71
N TYR A 14 -7.85 -40.52 -2.91
CA TYR A 14 -9.28 -40.35 -3.16
C TYR A 14 -10.07 -41.67 -3.13
N VAL A 15 -9.41 -42.81 -3.28
CA VAL A 15 -10.09 -44.13 -3.36
C VAL A 15 -10.39 -44.71 -1.97
N GLY A 16 -9.59 -44.41 -0.95
CA GLY A 16 -9.75 -45.00 0.40
C GLY A 16 -10.91 -44.44 1.25
N ASN A 17 -11.30 -43.17 1.06
CA ASN A 17 -12.21 -42.48 2.01
C ASN A 17 -13.65 -42.33 1.50
N TYR A 18 -13.99 -42.96 0.37
CA TYR A 18 -15.31 -42.79 -0.24
C TYR A 18 -16.41 -43.47 0.58
N SER A 19 -16.13 -44.64 1.18
CA SER A 19 -17.13 -45.40 1.96
C SER A 19 -17.39 -44.78 3.34
N GLU A 20 -16.35 -44.34 4.05
CA GLU A 20 -16.50 -43.63 5.33
C GLU A 20 -17.23 -42.31 5.17
N LYS A 21 -16.91 -41.54 4.13
CA LYS A 21 -17.59 -40.28 3.84
C LYS A 21 -19.07 -40.51 3.48
N GLN A 22 -19.40 -41.62 2.83
CA GLN A 22 -20.77 -41.98 2.50
C GLN A 22 -21.54 -42.48 3.73
N ALA A 23 -20.89 -43.22 4.63
CA ALA A 23 -21.46 -43.63 5.92
C ALA A 23 -21.72 -42.42 6.82
N GLN A 24 -20.77 -41.49 6.90
CA GLN A 24 -20.93 -40.22 7.64
C GLN A 24 -22.05 -39.36 7.08
N ARG A 25 -22.22 -39.32 5.75
CA ARG A 25 -23.35 -38.63 5.11
C ARG A 25 -24.69 -39.26 5.47
N ARG A 26 -24.81 -40.59 5.46
CA ARG A 26 -26.04 -41.28 5.86
C ARG A 26 -26.37 -41.04 7.33
N ALA A 27 -25.37 -41.09 8.21
CA ALA A 27 -25.56 -40.79 9.63
C ALA A 27 -26.02 -39.34 9.87
N LEU A 28 -25.44 -38.38 9.14
CA LEU A 28 -25.87 -36.98 9.15
C LEU A 28 -27.30 -36.83 8.63
N ASP A 29 -27.66 -37.47 7.52
CA ASP A 29 -29.00 -37.40 6.93
C ASP A 29 -30.07 -38.03 7.85
N GLU A 30 -29.74 -39.11 8.56
CA GLU A 30 -30.63 -39.69 9.58
C GLU A 30 -30.82 -38.77 10.78
N MET A 31 -29.73 -38.18 11.31
CA MET A 31 -29.81 -37.20 12.40
C MET A 31 -30.62 -35.97 11.99
N LEU A 32 -30.43 -35.47 10.77
CA LEU A 32 -31.12 -34.29 10.24
C LEU A 32 -32.59 -34.55 9.90
N LYS A 33 -33.01 -35.81 9.75
CA LYS A 33 -34.41 -36.19 9.46
C LYS A 33 -35.38 -35.72 10.56
N GLY A 34 -34.93 -35.67 11.82
CA GLY A 34 -35.71 -35.18 12.96
C GLY A 34 -35.83 -33.65 13.05
N TYR A 35 -34.99 -32.92 12.31
CA TYR A 35 -34.95 -31.45 12.28
C TYR A 35 -35.59 -30.86 11.02
N LYS A 36 -35.95 -31.71 10.04
CA LYS A 36 -36.65 -31.31 8.80
C LYS A 36 -37.98 -30.62 9.15
N GLY A 37 -38.07 -29.32 8.90
CA GLY A 37 -39.26 -28.49 9.15
C GLY A 37 -39.40 -27.91 10.55
N LYS A 38 -38.48 -28.18 11.49
CA LYS A 38 -38.48 -27.59 12.85
C LYS A 38 -37.57 -26.37 13.00
N ILE A 39 -36.65 -26.15 12.06
CA ILE A 39 -35.76 -24.97 12.01
C ILE A 39 -36.17 -24.18 10.78
N THR A 40 -37.07 -23.22 10.94
CA THR A 40 -37.45 -22.26 9.88
C THR A 40 -36.48 -21.10 9.79
N GLU A 41 -35.75 -20.80 10.87
CA GLU A 41 -34.71 -19.80 10.91
C GLU A 41 -33.54 -20.35 11.73
N LEU A 42 -32.36 -20.47 11.11
CA LEU A 42 -31.13 -20.60 11.87
C LEU A 42 -30.99 -19.29 12.66
N PRO A 43 -30.79 -19.31 14.00
CA PRO A 43 -30.42 -18.10 14.70
C PRO A 43 -29.16 -17.58 13.99
N GLY A 44 -29.33 -16.47 13.27
CA GLY A 44 -28.26 -15.89 12.50
C GLY A 44 -27.06 -15.79 13.43
N PRO A 45 -25.84 -16.09 12.95
CA PRO A 45 -24.67 -15.91 13.78
C PRO A 45 -24.78 -14.49 14.33
N ASN A 46 -24.86 -14.36 15.66
CA ASN A 46 -24.55 -13.13 16.35
C ASN A 46 -23.09 -12.86 16.00
N PHE A 47 -22.88 -12.30 14.81
CA PHE A 47 -21.58 -11.97 14.26
C PHE A 47 -21.12 -10.84 15.15
N LYS A 48 -20.51 -11.20 16.29
CA LYS A 48 -19.61 -10.28 16.96
C LYS A 48 -18.67 -9.84 15.85
N PRO A 49 -18.60 -8.52 15.53
CA PRO A 49 -17.66 -8.06 14.54
C PRO A 49 -16.31 -8.69 14.88
N ARG A 50 -15.65 -9.26 13.86
CA ARG A 50 -14.33 -9.89 14.05
C ARG A 50 -13.52 -8.93 14.92
N PRO A 51 -12.95 -9.38 16.06
CA PRO A 51 -12.15 -8.50 16.90
C PRO A 51 -11.16 -7.78 15.99
N VAL A 52 -11.24 -6.46 15.96
CA VAL A 52 -10.27 -5.66 15.24
C VAL A 52 -8.96 -5.95 15.98
N HIS A 53 -8.09 -6.75 15.37
CA HIS A 53 -6.74 -6.91 15.88
C HIS A 53 -6.09 -5.52 15.79
N HIS A 54 -6.13 -4.79 16.90
CA HIS A 54 -5.32 -3.60 17.09
C HIS A 54 -3.87 -4.08 17.26
N HIS A 55 -3.25 -4.51 16.18
CA HIS A 55 -1.80 -4.50 16.09
C HIS A 55 -1.41 -3.02 16.02
N CYS A 56 -1.26 -2.40 17.18
CA CYS A 56 -0.52 -1.16 17.29
C CYS A 56 0.91 -1.53 16.93
N GLU A 57 1.27 -1.36 15.65
CA GLU A 57 2.64 -1.57 15.21
C GLU A 57 3.55 -0.62 15.97
N ASP A 58 4.62 -1.17 16.54
CA ASP A 58 5.63 -0.38 17.24
C ASP A 58 6.21 0.63 16.24
N PRO A 59 6.16 1.95 16.55
CA PRO A 59 6.74 2.98 15.70
C PRO A 59 8.22 2.77 15.39
N ASN A 60 8.96 2.14 16.29
CA ASN A 60 10.41 1.94 16.18
C ASN A 60 10.78 0.63 15.49
N GLU A 61 9.81 -0.27 15.27
CA GLU A 61 10.05 -1.50 14.51
C GLU A 61 10.20 -1.19 13.01
N PHE A 62 11.00 -1.99 12.33
CA PHE A 62 11.15 -1.90 10.88
C PHE A 62 9.82 -2.18 10.18
N CYS A 63 9.51 -1.37 9.16
CA CYS A 63 8.33 -1.57 8.34
C CYS A 63 8.50 -2.82 7.48
N GLY A 64 7.46 -3.64 7.38
CA GLY A 64 7.51 -4.86 6.57
C GLY A 64 7.75 -4.60 5.07
N LEU A 65 8.25 -5.63 4.37
CA LEU A 65 8.66 -5.57 2.96
C LEU A 65 7.62 -4.96 2.02
N ILE A 66 6.33 -5.19 2.25
CA ILE A 66 5.24 -4.64 1.43
C ILE A 66 5.21 -3.11 1.51
N LYS A 67 5.34 -2.55 2.71
CA LYS A 67 5.38 -1.10 2.92
C LYS A 67 6.61 -0.49 2.27
N LEU A 68 7.77 -1.13 2.47
CA LEU A 68 9.02 -0.71 1.87
C LEU A 68 8.96 -0.72 0.33
N SER A 69 8.44 -1.78 -0.26
CA SER A 69 8.27 -1.91 -1.72
C SER A 69 7.38 -0.79 -2.29
N ARG A 70 6.30 -0.43 -1.58
CA ARG A 70 5.44 0.69 -1.95
C ARG A 70 6.21 2.02 -2.00
N ILE A 71 7.04 2.31 -0.99
CA ILE A 71 7.88 3.51 -0.96
C ILE A 71 8.91 3.49 -2.12
N LYS A 72 9.60 2.36 -2.33
CA LYS A 72 10.58 2.20 -3.41
C LYS A 72 9.96 2.46 -4.78
N ASN A 73 8.80 1.87 -5.05
CA ASN A 73 8.09 2.06 -6.31
C ASN A 73 7.64 3.50 -6.49
N TRP A 74 7.14 4.14 -5.43
CA TRP A 74 6.74 5.54 -5.48
C TRP A 74 7.91 6.49 -5.77
N PHE A 75 9.06 6.26 -5.14
CA PHE A 75 10.29 7.02 -5.44
C PHE A 75 10.74 6.88 -6.88
N ASN A 76 10.54 5.70 -7.49
CA ASN A 76 10.90 5.40 -8.87
C ASN A 76 9.88 5.88 -9.90
N ALA A 77 8.65 6.21 -9.48
CA ALA A 77 7.59 6.69 -10.35
C ALA A 77 7.72 8.16 -10.77
N GLY A 78 8.66 8.91 -10.18
CA GLY A 78 8.92 10.31 -10.54
C GLY A 78 9.44 10.46 -11.97
N THR A 79 9.20 11.63 -12.56
CA THR A 79 9.73 11.93 -13.90
C THR A 79 11.25 12.11 -13.89
N LYS A 80 11.95 11.83 -15.01
CA LYS A 80 13.42 11.93 -15.10
C LYS A 80 13.98 13.29 -14.67
N ASN A 81 13.20 14.36 -14.84
CA ASN A 81 13.60 15.73 -14.50
C ASN A 81 13.21 16.12 -13.06
N LEU A 82 12.27 15.41 -12.43
CA LEU A 82 11.75 15.71 -11.09
C LEU A 82 11.85 14.46 -10.22
N SER A 83 12.98 14.31 -9.54
CA SER A 83 13.19 13.19 -8.64
C SER A 83 12.40 13.37 -7.34
N ARG A 84 11.35 12.56 -7.15
CA ARG A 84 10.60 12.47 -5.88
C ARG A 84 11.50 12.20 -4.68
N ARG A 85 12.62 11.47 -4.88
CA ARG A 85 13.65 11.21 -3.84
C ARG A 85 14.32 12.47 -3.33
N LYS A 86 14.50 13.49 -4.17
CA LYS A 86 15.08 14.77 -3.75
C LYS A 86 14.01 15.69 -3.16
N MET A 87 12.81 15.68 -3.71
CA MET A 87 11.73 16.57 -3.28
C MET A 87 11.19 16.20 -1.89
N ILE A 88 11.18 14.91 -1.54
CA ILE A 88 10.71 14.45 -0.22
C ILE A 88 11.51 15.09 0.92
N LEU A 89 12.81 15.37 0.73
CA LEU A 89 13.72 15.95 1.72
C LEU A 89 13.26 17.33 2.22
N LYS A 90 12.38 18.03 1.48
CA LYS A 90 11.77 19.29 1.92
C LYS A 90 10.71 19.11 3.01
N PHE A 91 10.16 17.92 3.13
CA PHE A 91 8.96 17.63 3.93
C PHE A 91 9.22 16.61 5.05
N VAL A 92 10.30 15.84 4.95
CA VAL A 92 10.70 14.87 5.96
C VAL A 92 12.09 15.19 6.47
N ASP A 93 12.30 14.99 7.77
CA ASP A 93 13.60 15.11 8.41
C ASP A 93 14.43 13.84 8.13
N MET A 94 14.95 13.76 6.91
CA MET A 94 15.82 12.68 6.45
C MET A 94 16.96 13.26 5.62
N THR A 95 18.09 12.60 5.66
CA THR A 95 19.25 12.91 4.81
C THR A 95 19.10 12.29 3.42
N GLU A 96 19.81 12.85 2.44
CA GLU A 96 19.84 12.28 1.08
C GLU A 96 20.40 10.84 1.09
N ASP A 97 21.38 10.57 1.95
CA ASP A 97 21.95 9.23 2.13
C ASP A 97 20.93 8.22 2.67
N GLN A 98 20.11 8.62 3.65
CA GLN A 98 19.04 7.75 4.18
C GLN A 98 18.00 7.44 3.10
N VAL A 99 17.59 8.43 2.30
CA VAL A 99 16.66 8.22 1.19
C VAL A 99 17.27 7.31 0.13
N LEU A 100 18.55 7.51 -0.22
CA LEU A 100 19.27 6.64 -1.15
C LEU A 100 19.31 5.21 -0.62
N TYR A 101 19.65 5.04 0.66
CA TYR A 101 19.76 3.75 1.33
C TYR A 101 18.44 2.96 1.31
N ILE A 102 17.30 3.64 1.46
CA ILE A 102 15.96 3.06 1.32
C ILE A 102 15.70 2.53 -0.09
N THR A 103 16.26 3.15 -1.11
CA THR A 103 16.03 2.73 -2.51
C THR A 103 16.90 1.57 -2.96
N LEU A 104 17.88 1.15 -2.15
CA LEU A 104 18.76 0.04 -2.50
C LEU A 104 18.03 -1.31 -2.43
N PRO A 105 18.30 -2.25 -3.36
CA PRO A 105 17.60 -3.54 -3.41
C PRO A 105 17.83 -4.41 -2.18
N SER A 106 19.04 -4.39 -1.62
CA SER A 106 19.50 -5.31 -0.56
C SER A 106 19.04 -4.94 0.85
N ASN A 107 18.48 -3.75 1.06
CA ASN A 107 18.11 -3.31 2.40
C ASN A 107 16.62 -3.53 2.63
N GLU A 108 16.31 -4.60 3.35
CA GLU A 108 14.96 -5.00 3.74
C GLU A 108 14.50 -4.37 5.07
N GLN A 109 15.45 -3.86 5.86
CA GLN A 109 15.25 -3.21 7.16
C GLN A 109 15.75 -1.76 7.15
N SER A 110 15.45 -1.01 6.08
CA SER A 110 15.96 0.36 5.91
C SER A 110 15.05 1.45 6.48
N LEU A 111 13.84 1.11 6.94
CA LEU A 111 12.80 2.08 7.27
C LEU A 111 11.97 1.60 8.45
N SER A 112 11.87 2.40 9.51
CA SER A 112 10.96 2.17 10.63
C SER A 112 9.51 2.46 10.27
N ASN A 113 8.55 1.93 11.04
CA ASN A 113 7.13 2.25 10.88
C ASN A 113 6.85 3.74 11.06
N ARG A 114 7.60 4.43 11.93
CA ARG A 114 7.53 5.89 12.10
C ARG A 114 7.97 6.64 10.85
N GLU A 115 9.15 6.32 10.32
CA GLU A 115 9.67 6.96 9.10
C GLU A 115 8.76 6.67 7.90
N TYR A 116 8.24 5.45 7.79
CA TYR A 116 7.24 5.09 6.79
C TYR A 116 6.01 5.99 6.85
N ARG A 117 5.45 6.22 8.04
CA ARG A 117 4.29 7.12 8.21
C ARG A 117 4.64 8.56 7.84
N ASN A 118 5.84 9.04 8.21
CA ASN A 118 6.29 10.38 7.84
C ASN A 118 6.37 10.55 6.32
N ILE A 119 6.98 9.59 5.62
CA ILE A 119 7.06 9.61 4.15
C ILE A 119 5.66 9.55 3.53
N MET A 120 4.80 8.64 4.01
CA MET A 120 3.41 8.51 3.52
C MET A 120 2.60 9.80 3.68
N ASN A 121 2.77 10.51 4.80
CA ASN A 121 2.10 11.79 5.04
C ASN A 121 2.66 12.92 4.14
N ALA A 122 3.93 12.83 3.75
CA ALA A 122 4.58 13.79 2.87
C ALA A 122 4.36 13.50 1.37
N MET A 123 3.99 12.27 0.98
CA MET A 123 3.76 11.90 -0.42
C MET A 123 2.82 12.86 -1.17
N PRO A 124 1.64 13.22 -0.64
CA PRO A 124 0.72 14.10 -1.36
C PRO A 124 1.29 15.51 -1.57
N LEU A 125 2.12 15.99 -0.64
CA LEU A 125 2.77 17.30 -0.74
C LEU A 125 3.82 17.30 -1.85
N VAL A 126 4.59 16.21 -1.95
CA VAL A 126 5.57 16.01 -3.02
C VAL A 126 4.89 15.87 -4.37
N GLU A 127 3.79 15.12 -4.46
CA GLU A 127 3.03 14.97 -5.71
C GLU A 127 2.41 16.30 -6.17
N ALA A 128 1.89 17.10 -5.24
CA ALA A 128 1.38 18.44 -5.55
C ALA A 128 2.50 19.36 -6.09
N GLU A 129 3.67 19.34 -5.47
CA GLU A 129 4.83 20.11 -5.95
C GLU A 129 5.35 19.58 -7.30
N GLU A 130 5.34 18.27 -7.53
CA GLU A 130 5.66 17.67 -8.83
C GLU A 130 4.74 18.21 -9.93
N GLN A 131 3.43 18.19 -9.68
CA GLN A 131 2.43 18.68 -10.63
C GLN A 131 2.56 20.18 -10.89
N ARG A 132 2.83 20.97 -9.84
CA ARG A 132 3.09 22.39 -9.97
C ARG A 132 4.29 22.65 -10.88
N LEU A 133 5.42 21.99 -10.64
CA LEU A 133 6.63 22.12 -11.45
C LEU A 133 6.43 21.64 -12.89
N LEU A 134 5.71 20.53 -13.09
CA LEU A 134 5.37 20.05 -14.44
C LEU A 134 4.52 21.07 -15.21
N SER A 135 3.53 21.68 -14.55
CA SER A 135 2.69 22.72 -15.15
C SER A 135 3.49 23.98 -15.51
N ASP A 136 4.43 24.40 -14.67
CA ASP A 136 5.32 25.53 -14.95
C ASP A 136 6.24 25.26 -16.16
N MET A 137 6.67 24.01 -16.35
CA MET A 137 7.51 23.60 -17.48
C MET A 137 6.74 23.51 -18.80
N THR A 138 5.47 23.12 -18.76
CA THR A 138 4.61 23.00 -19.95
C THR A 138 3.85 24.28 -20.28
N ARG A 139 3.92 25.31 -19.42
CA ARG A 139 3.27 26.60 -19.66
C ARG A 139 3.88 27.31 -20.88
N PRO A 140 3.07 27.76 -21.85
CA PRO A 140 3.54 28.51 -23.01
C PRO A 140 4.32 29.76 -22.57
N LEU A 141 5.44 30.06 -23.27
CA LEU A 141 6.34 31.18 -22.96
C LEU A 141 5.65 32.55 -22.91
N LEU A 142 4.48 32.71 -23.53
CA LEU A 142 3.70 33.97 -23.55
C LEU A 142 3.09 34.38 -22.20
N ASP A 143 2.94 33.44 -21.26
CA ASP A 143 2.35 33.69 -19.95
C ASP A 143 3.38 33.95 -18.83
N ARG A 144 4.68 33.81 -19.13
CA ARG A 144 5.77 34.13 -18.20
C ARG A 144 6.06 35.64 -18.25
N GLN A 145 5.05 36.48 -18.04
CA GLN A 145 5.36 37.87 -17.73
C GLN A 145 5.95 37.91 -16.32
N PRO A 146 7.19 38.40 -16.12
CA PRO A 146 7.62 38.75 -14.77
C PRO A 146 6.62 39.79 -14.25
N ALA A 147 6.24 39.69 -12.98
CA ALA A 147 5.54 40.77 -12.32
C ALA A 147 6.42 42.02 -12.48
N VAL A 148 6.04 42.88 -13.43
CA VAL A 148 6.72 44.14 -13.66
C VAL A 148 6.49 44.91 -12.38
N HIS A 149 7.51 44.99 -11.53
CA HIS A 149 7.58 45.99 -10.49
C HIS A 149 7.45 47.33 -11.21
N GLN A 150 6.23 47.90 -11.20
CA GLN A 150 6.02 49.31 -11.46
C GLN A 150 6.65 50.03 -10.27
N SER A 151 7.97 50.21 -10.29
CA SER A 151 8.60 51.27 -9.55
C SER A 151 8.14 52.56 -10.22
N ALA A 152 7.05 53.13 -9.71
CA ALA A 152 6.67 54.50 -10.01
C ALA A 152 7.85 55.38 -9.57
N PHE A 153 8.63 55.84 -10.54
CA PHE A 153 9.56 56.94 -10.35
C PHE A 153 8.72 58.18 -10.08
N ASP A 154 8.59 58.53 -8.80
CA ASP A 154 8.01 59.80 -8.37
C ASP A 154 9.11 60.87 -8.48
N PHE A 155 9.24 61.46 -9.68
CA PHE A 155 9.96 62.73 -9.83
C PHE A 155 8.97 63.85 -9.51
N GLY A 156 8.76 64.06 -8.21
CA GLY A 156 8.06 65.21 -7.66
C GLY A 156 9.03 66.35 -7.38
N ASP A 157 8.98 67.33 -8.27
CA ASP A 157 9.51 68.70 -8.20
C ASP A 157 9.60 69.28 -6.78
N VAL A 158 10.75 69.84 -6.41
CA VAL A 158 10.88 70.74 -5.25
C VAL A 158 11.59 72.00 -5.70
N SER A 159 10.81 73.08 -5.78
CA SER A 159 11.23 74.47 -6.01
C SER A 159 12.01 75.06 -4.85
#